data_AF-A0A2M7WXW5-F1
#
_entry.id   AF-A0A2M7WXW5-F1
#
_cell.length_a   1.000
_cell.length_b   1.000
_cell.length_c   1.000
_cell.angle_alpha   90.00
_cell.angle_beta   90.00
_cell.angle_gamma   90.00
#
_symmetry.space_group_name_H-M   'P 1'
#
loop_
_entity.id
_entity.type
_entity.pdbx_description
1 polymer ?
#
loop_
_entity_poly.entity_id
_entity_poly.type
_entity_poly.pdbx_seq_one_letter_code
_entity_poly.pdbx_strand_id
1 'polypeptide(L)'
;DNPWLSKEQTVDLVNAALLPQSYNQNLPSAENGGFSAEKVVETLNTEGIQAVFDMQSISLEINAKQTVSMVVVSSNGNFTLDPQRFRFVFNLRSPGTDAIWTTKFDVETN
;
A
#
# COMPACT_ATOMS: atom_id res chain seq x y z
N ASP A 1 1.69 11.00 -19.05
CA ASP A 1 2.33 11.41 -17.78
C ASP A 1 3.01 10.22 -17.15
N ASN A 2 4.08 10.43 -16.37
CA ASN A 2 4.68 9.34 -15.59
C ASN A 2 3.92 9.22 -14.27
N PRO A 3 3.47 8.03 -13.86
CA PRO A 3 2.78 7.85 -12.60
C PRO A 3 3.69 8.25 -11.43
N TRP A 4 3.08 8.79 -10.37
CA TRP A 4 3.80 9.27 -9.18
C TRP A 4 4.49 8.15 -8.39
N LEU A 5 3.99 6.92 -8.50
CA LEU A 5 4.56 5.72 -7.91
C LEU A 5 4.88 4.69 -8.99
N SER A 6 6.04 4.02 -8.86
CA SER A 6 6.34 2.82 -9.63
C SER A 6 5.45 1.65 -9.18
N LYS A 7 5.41 0.59 -10.00
CA LYS A 7 4.73 -0.66 -9.64
C LYS A 7 5.31 -1.26 -8.36
N GLU A 8 6.63 -1.23 -8.20
CA GLU A 8 7.35 -1.76 -7.03
C GLU A 8 7.04 -0.95 -5.77
N GLN A 9 7.06 0.38 -5.86
CA GLN A 9 6.69 1.26 -4.73
C GLN A 9 5.24 1.04 -4.32
N THR A 10 4.34 0.86 -5.29
CA THR A 10 2.94 0.56 -5.01
C THR A 10 2.78 -0.80 -4.32
N VAL A 11 3.52 -1.82 -4.74
CA VAL A 11 3.52 -3.15 -4.09
C VAL A 11 4.03 -3.07 -2.65
N ASP A 12 5.10 -2.33 -2.37
CA ASP A 12 5.58 -2.13 -0.99
C ASP A 12 4.51 -1.45 -0.12
N LEU A 13 3.89 -0.38 -0.62
CA LEU A 13 2.82 0.33 0.09
C LEU A 13 1.61 -0.56 0.38
N VAL A 14 1.19 -1.36 -0.59
CA VAL A 14 0.09 -2.33 -0.45
C VAL A 14 0.44 -3.38 0.60
N ASN A 15 1.63 -3.98 0.52
CA ASN A 15 2.08 -4.99 1.49
C ASN A 15 2.21 -4.40 2.91
N ALA A 16 2.75 -3.20 3.04
CA ALA A 16 2.81 -2.50 4.32
C ALA A 16 1.41 -2.16 4.86
N ALA A 17 0.44 -1.88 3.99
CA ALA A 17 -0.96 -1.65 4.37
C ALA A 17 -1.67 -2.92 4.86
N LEU A 18 -1.26 -4.10 4.39
CA LEU A 18 -1.76 -5.40 4.86
C LEU A 18 -1.27 -5.77 6.27
N LEU A 19 -0.16 -5.20 6.74
CA LEU A 19 0.33 -5.47 8.10
C LEU A 19 -0.67 -4.96 9.16
N PRO A 20 -0.88 -5.73 10.25
CA PRO A 20 -1.71 -5.30 11.37
C PRO A 20 -1.26 -3.97 11.98
N GLN A 21 -2.18 -3.25 12.63
CA GLN A 21 -1.89 -1.96 13.24
C GLN A 21 -0.83 -2.01 14.36
N SER A 22 -0.61 -3.19 14.96
CA SER A 22 0.46 -3.41 15.94
C SER A 22 1.86 -3.07 15.39
N TYR A 23 2.04 -3.14 14.07
CA TYR A 23 3.31 -2.84 13.39
C TYR A 23 3.46 -1.38 12.99
N ASN A 24 2.52 -0.48 13.32
CA ASN A 24 2.54 0.92 12.86
C ASN A 24 3.86 1.66 13.13
N GLN A 25 4.52 1.37 14.26
CA GLN A 25 5.81 2.00 14.59
C GLN A 25 6.96 1.55 13.67
N ASN A 26 6.80 0.39 13.03
CA ASN A 26 7.75 -0.18 12.08
C ASN A 26 7.42 0.17 10.63
N LEU A 27 6.29 0.82 10.37
CA LEU A 27 5.89 1.15 9.01
C LEU A 27 6.62 2.31 8.34
N PRO A 28 7.34 3.24 9.00
CA PRO A 28 8.16 4.21 8.27
C PRO A 28 9.09 3.53 7.25
N SER A 29 9.57 4.29 6.27
CA SER A 29 10.56 3.74 5.33
C SER A 29 11.82 3.28 6.07
N ALA A 30 12.58 2.37 5.46
CA ALA A 30 13.85 1.90 6.03
C ALA A 30 14.83 3.05 6.31
N GLU A 31 14.84 4.07 5.44
CA GLU A 31 15.64 5.29 5.61
C GLU A 31 15.26 6.09 6.86
N ASN A 32 13.99 5.97 7.29
CA ASN A 32 13.44 6.60 8.48
C ASN A 32 13.33 5.64 9.68
N GLY A 33 14.11 4.54 9.67
CA GLY A 33 14.20 3.62 10.80
C GLY A 33 13.07 2.60 10.92
N GLY A 34 12.20 2.48 9.90
CA GLY A 34 11.19 1.43 9.84
C GLY A 34 11.64 0.22 9.02
N PHE A 35 10.67 -0.58 8.55
CA PHE A 35 10.91 -1.80 7.80
C PHE A 35 11.22 -1.54 6.33
N SER A 36 12.22 -2.25 5.81
CA SER A 36 12.41 -2.40 4.36
C SER A 36 11.26 -3.19 3.73
N ALA A 37 11.17 -3.15 2.40
CA ALA A 37 10.15 -3.92 1.66
C ALA A 37 10.28 -5.43 1.93
N GLU A 38 11.50 -5.95 1.97
CA GLU A 38 11.79 -7.35 2.28
C GLU A 38 11.32 -7.68 3.70
N LYS A 39 11.58 -6.78 4.67
CA LYS A 39 11.16 -7.01 6.05
C LYS A 39 9.65 -7.00 6.23
N VAL A 40 8.94 -6.15 5.47
CA VAL A 40 7.48 -6.18 5.44
C VAL A 40 6.97 -7.53 4.95
N VAL A 41 7.53 -8.05 3.84
CA VAL A 41 7.16 -9.36 3.30
C VAL A 41 7.44 -10.50 4.28
N GLU A 42 8.62 -10.52 4.92
CA GLU A 42 8.94 -11.49 5.97
C GLU A 42 7.94 -11.45 7.12
N THR A 43 7.55 -10.24 7.54
CA THR A 43 6.62 -10.05 8.65
C THR A 43 5.22 -10.51 8.28
N LEU A 44 4.74 -10.21 7.07
CA LEU A 44 3.48 -10.74 6.55
C LEU A 44 3.46 -12.27 6.59
N ASN A 45 4.51 -12.91 6.09
CA ASN A 45 4.63 -14.37 6.09
C ASN A 45 4.64 -14.95 7.52
N THR A 46 5.28 -14.26 8.47
CA THR A 46 5.31 -14.66 9.90
C THR A 46 3.91 -14.60 10.53
N GLU A 47 3.11 -13.60 10.15
CA GLU A 47 1.71 -13.44 10.57
C GLU A 47 0.74 -14.38 9.82
N GLY A 48 1.24 -15.19 8.87
CA GLY A 48 0.40 -16.01 8.01
C GLY A 48 -0.43 -15.21 7.00
N ILE A 49 -0.06 -13.95 6.75
CA ILE A 49 -0.68 -13.08 5.76
C ILE A 49 0.10 -13.21 4.45
N GLN A 50 -0.59 -13.50 3.37
CA GLN A 50 0.03 -13.62 2.05
C GLN A 50 0.44 -12.23 1.54
N ALA A 51 1.72 -12.05 1.19
CA ALA A 51 2.19 -10.85 0.52
C ALA A 51 1.76 -10.82 -0.95
N VAL A 52 1.51 -9.61 -1.47
CA VAL A 52 1.21 -9.35 -2.87
C VAL A 52 2.49 -9.45 -3.70
N PHE A 53 2.44 -10.25 -4.78
CA PHE A 53 3.52 -10.37 -5.76
C PHE A 53 2.98 -10.21 -7.18
N ASP A 54 3.70 -9.53 -8.06
CA ASP A 54 3.26 -9.27 -9.44
C ASP A 54 1.83 -8.71 -9.51
N MET A 55 1.69 -7.46 -9.05
CA MET A 55 0.44 -6.71 -9.12
C MET A 55 0.04 -6.47 -10.58
N GLN A 56 -1.20 -6.83 -10.92
CA GLN A 56 -1.72 -6.74 -12.28
C GLN A 56 -2.56 -5.48 -12.46
N SER A 57 -3.45 -5.20 -11.51
CA SER A 57 -4.31 -4.01 -11.55
C SER A 57 -4.79 -3.61 -10.15
N ILE A 58 -5.29 -2.38 -10.05
CA ILE A 58 -5.98 -1.87 -8.87
C ILE A 58 -7.36 -1.41 -9.30
N SER A 59 -8.39 -1.95 -8.66
CA SER A 59 -9.77 -1.50 -8.82
C SER A 59 -10.18 -0.66 -7.62
N LEU A 60 -10.80 0.48 -7.88
CA LEU A 60 -11.27 1.40 -6.84
C LEU A 60 -12.79 1.41 -6.81
N GLU A 61 -13.37 1.28 -5.62
CA GLU A 61 -14.78 1.59 -5.40
C GLU A 61 -14.88 3.02 -4.87
N ILE A 62 -15.68 3.86 -5.52
CA ILE A 62 -15.82 5.27 -5.19
C ILE A 62 -17.25 5.54 -4.71
N ASN A 63 -17.39 6.15 -3.53
CA ASN A 63 -18.66 6.66 -3.01
C ASN A 63 -18.47 8.08 -2.48
N ALA A 64 -19.44 8.97 -2.73
CA ALA A 64 -19.42 10.36 -2.26
C ALA A 64 -18.08 11.10 -2.54
N LYS A 65 -17.44 10.81 -3.69
CA LYS A 65 -16.14 11.36 -4.13
C LYS A 65 -14.91 10.87 -3.35
N GLN A 66 -15.04 9.80 -2.57
CA GLN A 66 -13.95 9.15 -1.85
C GLN A 66 -13.82 7.70 -2.32
N THR A 67 -12.59 7.19 -2.40
CA THR A 67 -12.39 5.75 -2.50
C THR A 67 -12.81 5.13 -1.17
N VAL A 68 -13.72 4.15 -1.21
CA VAL A 68 -14.21 3.40 -0.05
C VAL A 68 -13.67 1.98 0.01
N SER A 69 -13.18 1.46 -1.12
CA SER A 69 -12.50 0.17 -1.19
C SER A 69 -11.43 0.19 -2.28
N MET A 70 -10.29 -0.45 -1.99
CA MET A 70 -9.24 -0.71 -2.96
C MET A 70 -9.07 -2.21 -3.09
N VAL A 71 -9.20 -2.75 -4.31
CA VAL A 71 -8.96 -4.16 -4.61
C VAL A 71 -7.72 -4.25 -5.48
N VAL A 72 -6.67 -4.85 -4.95
CA VAL A 72 -5.42 -5.13 -5.66
C VAL A 72 -5.52 -6.54 -6.24
N VAL A 73 -5.47 -6.63 -7.57
CA VAL A 73 -5.44 -7.91 -8.29
C VAL A 73 -3.98 -8.26 -8.56
N SER A 74 -3.59 -9.47 -8.19
CA SER A 74 -2.23 -9.97 -8.31
C SER A 74 -2.24 -11.42 -8.77
N SER A 75 -1.11 -11.86 -9.33
CA SER A 75 -0.92 -13.26 -9.76
C SER A 75 -1.26 -14.30 -8.69
N ASN A 76 -1.14 -13.93 -7.40
CA ASN A 76 -1.32 -14.84 -6.29
C ASN A 76 -2.61 -14.61 -5.49
N GLY A 77 -3.50 -13.72 -5.94
CA GLY A 77 -4.79 -13.48 -5.33
C GLY A 77 -5.29 -12.04 -5.45
N ASN A 78 -6.47 -11.80 -4.88
CA ASN A 78 -7.05 -10.47 -4.75
C ASN A 78 -6.96 -10.01 -3.29
N PHE A 79 -6.54 -8.77 -3.09
CA PHE A 79 -6.32 -8.19 -1.77
C PHE A 79 -7.18 -6.94 -1.63
N THR A 80 -8.08 -6.94 -0.65
CA THR A 80 -8.88 -5.77 -0.32
C THR A 80 -8.18 -4.93 0.74
N LEU A 81 -8.04 -3.64 0.47
CA LEU A 81 -7.45 -2.67 1.37
C LEU A 81 -8.47 -1.58 1.73
N ASP A 82 -8.38 -1.15 2.98
CA ASP A 82 -9.00 0.09 3.42
C ASP A 82 -8.21 1.30 2.84
N PRO A 83 -8.85 2.18 2.06
CA PRO A 83 -8.22 3.38 1.53
C PRO A 83 -7.62 4.31 2.61
N GLN A 84 -8.21 4.35 3.80
CA GLN A 84 -7.66 5.11 4.93
C GLN A 84 -6.36 4.49 5.44
N ARG A 85 -6.30 3.15 5.49
CA ARG A 85 -5.08 2.43 5.84
C ARG A 85 -3.98 2.68 4.83
N PHE A 86 -4.30 2.61 3.54
CA PHE A 86 -3.35 2.92 2.47
C PHE A 86 -2.81 4.35 2.59
N ARG A 87 -3.68 5.35 2.77
CA ARG A 87 -3.28 6.75 3.00
C ARG A 87 -2.35 6.92 4.19
N PHE A 88 -2.69 6.29 5.32
CA PHE A 88 -1.87 6.33 6.53
C PHE A 88 -0.48 5.75 6.29
N VAL A 89 -0.39 4.58 5.67
CA VAL A 89 0.89 3.91 5.38
C VAL A 89 1.71 4.70 4.37
N PHE A 90 1.08 5.24 3.32
CA PHE A 90 1.76 6.15 2.39
C PHE A 90 2.41 7.30 3.14
N ASN A 91 1.68 8.02 3.98
CA ASN A 91 2.22 9.19 4.67
C ASN A 91 3.33 8.84 5.68
N LEU A 92 3.37 7.62 6.22
CA LEU A 92 4.47 7.16 7.07
C LEU A 92 5.72 6.77 6.28
N ARG A 93 5.54 6.14 5.11
CA ARG A 93 6.63 5.61 4.29
C ARG A 93 7.21 6.62 3.31
N SER A 94 6.41 7.60 2.90
CA SER A 94 6.87 8.61 1.97
C SER A 94 7.95 9.48 2.60
N PRO A 95 8.94 9.92 1.81
CA PRO A 95 9.88 10.96 2.24
C PRO A 95 9.09 12.16 2.78
N GLY A 96 9.58 12.84 3.83
CA GLY A 96 8.81 13.85 4.57
C GLY A 96 8.30 15.07 3.76
N THR A 97 8.60 15.14 2.46
CA THR A 97 8.07 16.13 1.51
C THR A 97 6.77 15.70 0.82
N ASP A 98 6.44 14.40 0.86
CA ASP A 98 5.33 13.81 0.09
C ASP A 98 4.25 13.29 1.04
N ALA A 99 3.02 13.79 0.87
CA ALA A 99 1.86 13.34 1.64
C ALA A 99 0.59 13.41 0.80
N ILE A 100 -0.29 12.42 0.99
CA ILE A 100 -1.66 12.46 0.49
C ILE A 100 -2.63 12.77 1.62
N TRP A 101 -3.46 13.78 1.40
CA TRP A 101 -4.42 14.27 2.39
C TRP A 101 -5.81 13.66 2.23
N THR A 102 -6.09 13.10 1.05
CA THR A 102 -7.39 12.54 0.67
C THR A 102 -7.29 11.04 0.36
N THR A 103 -8.43 10.34 0.43
CA THR A 103 -8.59 8.99 -0.11
C THR A 103 -9.25 8.99 -1.49
N LYS A 104 -9.31 10.12 -2.18
CA LYS A 104 -9.69 10.15 -3.58
C LYS A 104 -8.47 9.76 -4.43
N PHE A 105 -8.41 8.49 -4.80
CA PHE A 105 -7.33 7.95 -5.62
C PHE A 105 -7.78 7.87 -7.08
N ASP A 106 -6.87 8.17 -7.99
CA ASP A 106 -7.01 7.91 -9.42
C ASP A 106 -5.93 6.89 -9.80
N VAL A 107 -6.28 5.89 -10.61
CA VAL A 107 -5.37 4.82 -11.06
C VAL A 107 -5.34 4.83 -12.58
N GLU A 108 -4.16 5.00 -13.16
CA GLU A 108 -3.94 4.80 -14.59
C GLU A 108 -3.51 3.35 -14.82
N THR A 109 -4.36 2.58 -15.49
CA THR A 109 -4.00 1.25 -16.01
C THR A 109 -3.66 1.40 -17.49
N ASN A 110 -2.39 1.19 -17.86
CA ASN A 110 -1.99 1.02 -19.26
C ASN A 110 -2.36 -0.38 -19.77
#